data_AF-Q4SSI1-F1
#
_entry.id   AF-Q4SSI1-F1
#
_cell.length_a   1.000
_cell.length_b   1.000
_cell.length_c   1.000
_cell.angle_alpha   90.00
_cell.angle_beta   90.00
_cell.angle_gamma   90.00
#
_symmetry.space_group_name_H-M   'P 1'
#
loop_
_entity.id
_entity.type
_entity.pdbx_description
1 polymer ?
#
loop_
_entity_poly.entity_id
_entity_poly.type
_entity_poly.pdbx_seq_one_letter_code
_entity_poly.pdbx_strand_id
1 'polypeptide(L)'
;YKVLNASVIPEGQFIDNKKASEKLLGSIDVDHTQYKFGHTKVQSINTNVGIADAVLFPCLLKTDLIALISQVFFKAGLLGTLEEMRDEKLAELVTMTQALCRGYVMRKEFVKMMERRESIFTIQYNIRSFMNVKNWPWLKLYFKIKPLLKSAETEKELAQMKENYDKMKSDLATALAKKKELEEKMVSLLQEKNDLQLQVAAEVENLSDAEERCEGLIKSKIQLEAKLKETTERLEDEEEINAELTAKKRKLEDECSELKKDIDDLELTLAKVEKEKHATENKV
;
A
#
# COMPACT_ATOMS: atom_id res chain seq x y z
N TYR A 1 2.74 4.86 24.49
CA TYR A 1 2.46 5.16 25.91
C TYR A 1 1.47 4.22 26.61
N LYS A 2 0.86 3.22 25.94
CA LYS A 2 -0.06 2.24 26.60
C LYS A 2 0.57 1.53 27.81
N VAL A 3 1.89 1.33 27.81
CA VAL A 3 2.63 0.73 28.94
C VAL A 3 2.56 1.53 30.24
N LEU A 4 2.34 2.85 30.16
CA LEU A 4 2.20 3.72 31.34
C LEU A 4 0.89 3.46 32.08
N ASN A 5 -0.16 3.11 31.35
CA ASN A 5 -1.45 2.76 31.92
C ASN A 5 -2.20 1.78 31.00
N ALA A 6 -1.96 0.49 31.21
CA ALA A 6 -2.51 -0.57 30.37
C ALA A 6 -4.03 -0.73 30.52
N SER A 7 -4.60 -0.31 31.65
CA SER A 7 -6.02 -0.45 31.98
C SER A 7 -6.94 0.49 31.20
N VAL A 8 -6.40 1.49 30.51
CA VAL A 8 -7.16 2.56 29.86
C VAL A 8 -7.72 2.13 28.50
N ILE A 9 -7.06 1.18 27.83
CA ILE A 9 -7.49 0.66 26.54
C ILE A 9 -7.71 -0.86 26.69
N PRO A 10 -8.98 -1.33 26.79
CA PRO A 10 -9.29 -2.75 26.91
C PRO A 10 -8.80 -3.53 25.68
N GLU A 11 -8.26 -4.73 25.89
CA GLU A 11 -7.78 -5.58 24.82
C GLU A 11 -8.95 -6.21 24.05
N GLY A 12 -8.89 -6.20 22.71
CA GLY A 12 -9.89 -6.83 21.85
C GLY A 12 -11.08 -5.95 21.43
N GLN A 13 -11.20 -4.72 21.93
CA GLN A 13 -12.25 -3.79 21.49
C GLN A 13 -11.71 -2.77 20.48
N PHE A 14 -12.36 -2.66 19.32
CA PHE A 14 -12.02 -1.63 18.33
C PHE A 14 -12.47 -0.26 18.84
N ILE A 15 -11.53 0.66 18.99
CA ILE A 15 -11.75 2.04 19.45
C ILE A 15 -11.13 2.98 18.41
N ASP A 16 -11.84 4.07 18.09
CA ASP A 16 -11.31 5.14 17.24
C ASP A 16 -9.96 5.65 17.77
N ASN A 17 -8.95 5.73 16.89
CA ASN A 17 -7.58 6.14 17.20
C ASN A 17 -7.50 7.48 17.93
N LYS A 18 -8.35 8.45 17.57
CA LYS A 18 -8.38 9.76 18.25
C LYS A 18 -8.86 9.62 19.68
N LYS A 19 -9.99 8.92 19.88
CA LYS A 19 -10.59 8.67 21.19
C LYS A 19 -9.69 7.80 22.08
N ALA A 20 -8.99 6.84 21.50
CA ALA A 20 -8.00 6.03 22.21
C ALA A 20 -6.81 6.87 22.68
N SER A 21 -6.31 7.77 21.83
CA SER A 21 -5.20 8.67 22.17
C SER A 21 -5.60 9.71 23.21
N GLU A 22 -6.81 10.27 23.14
CA GLU A 22 -7.38 11.18 24.14
C GLU A 22 -7.50 10.51 25.51
N LYS A 23 -8.06 9.30 25.56
CA LYS A 23 -8.16 8.52 26.80
C LYS A 23 -6.79 8.20 27.38
N LEU A 24 -5.83 7.80 26.54
CA LEU A 24 -4.49 7.45 26.98
C LEU A 24 -3.73 8.68 27.51
N LEU A 25 -3.74 9.80 26.78
CA LEU A 25 -3.06 11.01 27.22
C LEU A 25 -3.75 11.66 28.42
N GLY A 26 -5.09 11.58 28.53
CA GLY A 26 -5.82 12.05 29.71
C GLY A 26 -5.70 11.14 30.93
N SER A 27 -5.26 9.88 30.75
CA SER A 27 -4.93 8.97 31.86
C SER A 27 -3.54 9.17 32.42
N ILE A 28 -2.71 9.94 31.71
CA ILE A 28 -1.39 10.38 32.12
C ILE A 28 -1.59 11.83 32.60
N ASP A 29 -0.99 12.23 33.71
CA ASP A 29 -1.18 13.55 34.32
C ASP A 29 -0.49 14.67 33.51
N VAL A 30 -0.89 14.83 32.25
CA VAL A 30 -0.33 15.76 31.27
C VAL A 30 -1.34 16.86 31.00
N ASP A 31 -0.90 18.11 31.13
CA ASP A 31 -1.74 19.27 30.86
C ASP A 31 -2.23 19.30 29.40
N HIS A 32 -3.55 19.36 29.23
CA HIS A 32 -4.24 19.45 27.94
C HIS A 32 -3.83 20.67 27.11
N THR A 33 -3.21 21.70 27.70
CA THR A 33 -2.70 22.86 26.93
C THR A 33 -1.38 22.57 26.20
N GLN A 34 -0.73 21.45 26.50
CA GLN A 34 0.61 21.12 26.00
C GLN A 34 0.60 20.21 24.77
N TYR A 35 -0.57 19.67 24.40
CA TYR A 35 -0.73 18.89 23.18
C TYR A 35 -2.01 19.27 22.43
N LYS A 36 -2.03 19.06 21.11
CA LYS A 36 -3.21 19.31 20.27
C LYS A 36 -3.38 18.19 19.24
N PHE A 37 -4.63 17.79 19.00
CA PHE A 37 -4.98 16.90 17.90
C PHE A 37 -5.24 17.72 16.64
N GLY A 38 -4.57 17.38 15.55
CA GLY A 38 -4.78 18.00 14.24
C GLY A 38 -5.00 16.96 13.15
N HIS A 39 -5.66 17.35 12.07
CA HIS A 39 -5.79 16.54 10.86
C HIS A 39 -4.72 16.98 9.87
N THR A 40 -3.90 16.07 9.38
CA THR A 40 -2.97 16.38 8.30
C THR A 40 -3.73 16.30 6.99
N LYS A 41 -3.99 17.46 6.35
CA LYS A 41 -4.29 17.45 4.92
C LYS A 41 -3.01 17.01 4.21
N VAL A 42 -3.05 15.87 3.51
CA VAL A 42 -2.02 15.55 2.54
C VAL A 42 -2.15 16.59 1.43
N GLN A 43 -1.38 17.68 1.52
CA GLN A 43 -1.16 18.56 0.38
C GLN A 43 -0.32 17.75 -0.61
N SER A 44 -0.88 17.51 -1.80
CA SER A 44 -0.13 17.03 -2.95
C SER A 44 1.06 17.96 -3.16
N ILE A 45 2.26 17.46 -2.84
CA ILE A 45 3.51 18.12 -3.18
C ILE A 45 3.58 18.08 -4.71
N ASN A 46 3.36 19.23 -5.34
CA ASN A 46 3.50 19.40 -6.78
C ASN A 46 5.01 19.53 -7.08
N THR A 47 5.73 18.41 -6.98
CA THR A 47 7.10 18.32 -7.48
C THR A 47 7.06 17.85 -8.91
N ASN A 48 7.52 18.71 -9.82
CA ASN A 48 7.94 18.35 -11.18
C ASN A 48 9.03 17.26 -11.11
N VAL A 49 8.61 16.01 -11.02
CA VAL A 49 9.45 14.83 -11.22
C VAL A 49 8.80 14.03 -12.34
N GLY A 50 9.64 13.62 -13.29
CA GLY A 50 9.27 13.13 -14.60
C GLY A 50 8.28 11.96 -14.61
N ILE A 51 7.74 11.75 -15.80
CA ILE A 51 6.61 10.91 -16.21
C ILE A 51 6.80 9.38 -15.95
N ALA A 52 7.80 8.97 -15.16
CA ALA A 52 8.12 7.56 -14.92
C ALA A 52 7.34 6.89 -13.78
N ASP A 53 6.74 7.64 -12.84
CA ASP A 53 6.04 7.05 -11.67
C ASP A 53 4.49 7.01 -11.80
N ALA A 54 3.93 7.38 -12.94
CA ALA A 54 2.48 7.43 -13.14
C ALA A 54 1.81 6.03 -13.25
N VAL A 55 2.58 4.95 -13.39
CA VAL A 55 2.04 3.59 -13.62
C VAL A 55 1.83 2.80 -12.33
N LEU A 56 2.42 3.22 -11.20
CA LEU A 56 2.30 2.47 -9.93
C LEU A 56 1.25 3.04 -8.95
N PHE A 57 0.60 4.16 -9.30
CA PHE A 57 -0.28 4.87 -8.36
C PHE A 57 -1.75 4.41 -8.34
N PRO A 58 -2.37 3.89 -9.41
CA PRO A 58 -3.79 3.50 -9.35
C PRO A 58 -4.07 2.16 -8.64
N CYS A 59 -3.06 1.31 -8.40
CA CYS A 59 -3.30 -0.05 -7.90
C CYS A 59 -3.50 -0.16 -6.36
N LEU A 60 -3.31 0.94 -5.61
CA LEU A 60 -3.51 1.00 -4.14
C LEU A 60 -4.78 1.74 -3.70
N LEU A 61 -5.70 2.06 -4.62
CA LEU A 61 -7.01 2.59 -4.30
C LEU A 61 -8.11 1.55 -4.53
N LYS A 62 -8.10 0.50 -3.70
CA LYS A 62 -9.31 -0.26 -3.41
C LYS A 62 -9.58 -0.22 -1.91
N THR A 63 -10.77 0.25 -1.57
CA THR A 63 -11.44 0.31 -0.26
C THR A 63 -10.97 1.41 0.70
N ASP A 64 -11.67 2.55 0.69
CA ASP A 64 -12.14 3.33 1.85
C ASP A 64 -11.21 3.60 3.04
N LEU A 65 -9.89 3.57 2.88
CA LEU A 65 -8.93 3.75 3.97
C LEU A 65 -8.07 5.01 3.82
N ILE A 66 -8.66 6.11 3.39
CA ILE A 66 -8.20 7.44 3.84
C ILE A 66 -8.70 7.59 5.28
N ALA A 67 -8.14 6.78 6.19
CA ALA A 67 -8.19 7.08 7.59
C ALA A 67 -7.47 8.41 7.75
N LEU A 68 -8.22 9.49 7.96
CA LEU A 68 -7.70 10.78 8.42
C LEU A 68 -6.73 10.51 9.57
N ILE A 69 -5.42 10.53 9.29
CA ILE A 69 -4.39 10.37 10.31
C ILE A 69 -4.48 11.62 11.18
N SER A 70 -5.21 11.50 12.29
CA SER A 70 -5.22 12.51 13.34
C SER A 70 -3.84 12.48 14.00
N GLN A 71 -2.99 13.46 13.66
CA GLN A 71 -1.67 13.61 14.26
C GLN A 71 -1.78 14.36 15.59
N VAL A 72 -0.94 13.96 16.57
CA VAL A 72 -0.84 14.63 17.87
C VAL A 72 0.39 15.53 17.84
N PHE A 73 0.18 16.83 18.06
CA PHE A 73 1.23 17.84 18.14
C PHE A 73 1.55 18.12 19.60
N PHE A 74 2.83 18.02 19.98
CA PHE A 74 3.31 18.30 21.34
C PHE A 74 4.08 19.62 21.37
N LYS A 75 3.97 20.39 22.46
CA LYS A 75 4.91 21.49 22.75
C LYS A 75 6.30 20.92 23.04
N ALA A 76 7.34 21.72 22.80
CA ALA A 76 8.72 21.35 23.12
C ALA A 76 8.85 20.96 24.61
N GLY A 77 9.61 19.90 24.88
CA GLY A 77 9.83 19.37 26.24
C GLY A 77 8.87 18.26 26.67
N LEU A 78 7.58 18.33 26.32
CA LEU A 78 6.58 17.35 26.76
C LEU A 78 6.85 15.92 26.24
N LEU A 79 7.38 15.80 25.02
CA LEU A 79 7.69 14.48 24.47
C LEU A 79 8.83 13.80 25.27
N GLY A 80 9.84 14.57 25.69
CA GLY A 80 10.95 14.03 26.49
C GLY A 80 10.47 13.52 27.85
N THR A 81 9.63 14.28 28.55
CA THR A 81 9.05 13.84 29.83
C THR A 81 8.18 12.60 29.69
N LEU A 82 7.42 12.49 28.59
CA LEU A 82 6.62 11.30 28.30
C LEU A 82 7.50 10.06 28.03
N GLU A 83 8.65 10.24 27.37
CA GLU A 83 9.62 9.17 27.15
C GLU A 83 10.33 8.75 28.45
N GLU A 84 10.72 9.69 29.29
CA GLU A 84 11.32 9.40 30.61
C GLU A 84 10.38 8.57 31.49
N MET A 85 9.11 8.98 31.61
CA MET A 85 8.10 8.23 32.35
C MET A 85 7.91 6.80 31.80
N ARG A 86 7.95 6.66 30.46
CA ARG A 86 7.82 5.36 29.80
C ARG A 86 9.01 4.48 30.15
N ASP A 87 10.21 5.04 30.11
CA ASP A 87 11.45 4.31 30.31
C ASP A 87 11.63 3.86 31.76
N GLU A 88 11.18 4.64 32.75
CA GLU A 88 11.12 4.21 34.16
C GLU A 88 10.24 2.95 34.33
N LYS A 89 9.05 2.94 33.73
CA LYS A 89 8.16 1.77 33.78
C LYS A 89 8.69 0.57 33.00
N LEU A 90 9.34 0.81 31.87
CA LEU A 90 10.02 -0.25 31.15
C LEU A 90 11.19 -0.82 31.97
N ALA A 91 11.95 0.00 32.69
CA ALA A 91 13.05 -0.47 33.53
C ALA A 91 12.57 -1.41 34.65
N GLU A 92 11.46 -1.09 35.32
CA GLU A 92 10.82 -1.98 36.30
C GLU A 92 10.46 -3.35 35.68
N LEU A 93 9.72 -3.34 34.56
CA LEU A 93 9.26 -4.56 33.86
C LEU A 93 10.41 -5.40 33.31
N VAL A 94 11.41 -4.75 32.73
CA VAL A 94 12.62 -5.41 32.20
C VAL A 94 13.39 -6.03 33.35
N THR A 95 13.54 -5.35 34.49
CA THR A 95 14.23 -5.89 35.66
C THR A 95 13.54 -7.15 36.19
N MET A 96 12.21 -7.15 36.30
CA MET A 96 11.43 -8.33 36.69
C MET A 96 11.63 -9.50 35.71
N THR A 97 11.53 -9.23 34.41
CA THR A 97 11.75 -10.24 33.36
C THR A 97 13.16 -10.82 33.45
N GLN A 98 14.17 -9.97 33.56
CA GLN A 98 15.56 -10.39 33.68
C GLN A 98 15.81 -11.21 34.96
N ALA A 99 15.20 -10.85 36.09
CA ALA A 99 15.29 -11.62 37.33
C ALA A 99 14.71 -13.04 37.16
N LEU A 100 13.56 -13.17 36.48
CA LEU A 100 12.98 -14.47 36.15
C LEU A 100 13.89 -15.30 35.22
N CYS A 101 14.45 -14.69 34.17
CA CYS A 101 15.39 -15.36 33.26
C CYS A 101 16.64 -15.84 34.00
N ARG A 102 17.27 -14.98 34.81
CA ARG A 102 18.43 -15.35 35.63
C ARG A 102 18.10 -16.48 36.60
N GLY A 103 16.93 -16.42 37.26
CA GLY A 103 16.45 -17.49 38.14
C GLY A 103 16.22 -18.82 37.42
N TYR A 104 15.63 -18.79 36.23
CA TYR A 104 15.44 -20.00 35.40
C TYR A 104 16.78 -20.64 35.01
N VAL A 105 17.74 -19.85 34.53
CA VAL A 105 19.06 -20.34 34.14
C VAL A 105 19.78 -20.96 35.34
N MET A 106 19.77 -20.29 36.50
CA MET A 106 20.45 -20.79 37.70
C MET A 106 19.81 -22.05 38.25
N ARG A 107 18.49 -22.20 38.21
CA ARG A 107 17.82 -23.45 38.61
C ARG A 107 18.21 -24.62 37.70
N LYS A 108 18.28 -24.40 36.37
CA LYS A 108 18.72 -25.43 35.42
C LYS A 108 20.18 -25.84 35.65
N GLU A 109 21.06 -24.87 35.90
CA GLU A 109 22.46 -25.17 36.21
C GLU A 109 22.62 -25.83 37.59
N PHE A 110 21.80 -25.47 38.57
CA PHE A 110 21.79 -26.10 39.90
C PHE A 110 21.49 -27.59 39.83
N VAL A 111 20.51 -28.00 39.01
CA VAL A 111 20.21 -29.43 38.79
C VAL A 111 21.45 -30.16 38.26
N LYS A 112 22.12 -29.61 37.24
CA LYS A 112 23.37 -30.20 36.72
C LYS A 112 24.48 -30.25 37.78
N MET A 113 24.60 -29.23 38.62
CA MET A 113 25.58 -29.22 39.72
C MET A 113 25.28 -30.32 40.75
N MET A 114 24.00 -30.57 41.07
CA MET A 114 23.58 -31.66 41.95
C MET A 114 23.88 -33.04 41.33
N GLU A 115 23.56 -33.24 40.06
CA GLU A 115 23.88 -34.47 39.33
C GLU A 115 25.40 -34.74 39.31
N ARG A 116 26.22 -33.70 39.09
CA ARG A 116 27.69 -33.80 39.17
C ARG A 116 28.14 -34.23 40.58
N ARG A 117 27.55 -33.65 41.63
CA ARG A 117 27.87 -33.99 43.03
C ARG A 117 27.57 -35.46 43.32
N GLU A 118 26.40 -35.96 42.94
CA GLU A 118 26.02 -37.37 43.14
C GLU A 118 26.87 -38.33 42.30
N SER A 119 27.18 -37.94 41.06
CA SER A 119 28.06 -38.71 40.18
C SER A 119 29.45 -38.88 40.78
N ILE A 120 30.01 -37.83 41.41
CA ILE A 120 31.32 -37.90 42.08
C ILE A 120 31.31 -38.96 43.18
N PHE A 121 30.31 -38.97 44.06
CA PHE A 121 30.22 -39.98 45.13
C PHE A 121 30.14 -41.40 44.56
N THR A 122 29.33 -41.59 43.53
CA THR A 122 29.16 -42.89 42.87
C THR A 122 30.47 -43.37 42.23
N ILE A 123 31.17 -42.49 41.50
CA ILE A 123 32.46 -42.80 40.87
C ILE A 123 33.52 -43.13 41.92
N GLN A 124 33.66 -42.30 42.97
CA GLN A 124 34.64 -42.53 44.04
C GLN A 124 34.39 -43.85 44.76
N TYR A 125 33.14 -44.15 45.10
CA TYR A 125 32.75 -45.41 45.72
C TYR A 125 33.06 -46.60 44.81
N ASN A 126 32.67 -46.52 43.54
CA ASN A 126 32.88 -47.58 42.56
C ASN A 126 34.37 -47.84 42.30
N ILE A 127 35.21 -46.80 42.21
CA ILE A 127 36.67 -46.96 42.07
C ILE A 127 37.26 -47.68 43.28
N ARG A 128 36.86 -47.28 44.50
CA ARG A 128 37.35 -47.93 45.72
C ARG A 128 36.91 -49.40 45.80
N SER A 129 35.65 -49.68 45.47
CA SER A 129 35.11 -51.04 45.39
C SER A 129 35.85 -51.87 44.33
N PHE A 130 36.05 -51.32 43.12
CA PHE A 130 36.78 -52.00 42.04
C PHE A 130 38.23 -52.29 42.41
N MET A 131 38.93 -51.36 43.08
CA MET A 131 40.31 -51.59 43.52
C MET A 131 40.44 -52.74 44.52
N ASN A 132 39.42 -52.97 45.34
CA ASN A 132 39.37 -54.12 46.26
C ASN A 132 39.10 -55.45 45.54
N VAL A 133 38.28 -55.44 44.48
CA VAL A 133 37.81 -56.67 43.81
C VAL A 133 38.62 -57.02 42.55
N LYS A 134 39.38 -56.09 41.95
CA LYS A 134 40.08 -56.28 40.66
C LYS A 134 41.01 -57.50 40.62
N ASN A 135 41.61 -57.88 41.75
CA ASN A 135 42.51 -59.02 41.84
C ASN A 135 41.81 -60.33 42.18
N TRP A 136 40.51 -60.30 42.49
CA TRP A 136 39.74 -61.45 42.93
C TRP A 136 39.57 -62.47 41.79
N PRO A 137 39.93 -63.76 41.99
CA PRO A 137 39.88 -64.78 40.94
C PRO A 137 38.50 -64.97 40.29
N TRP A 138 37.42 -64.88 41.08
CA TRP A 138 36.05 -65.03 40.58
C TRP A 138 35.63 -63.89 39.62
N LEU A 139 36.06 -62.65 39.86
CA LEU A 139 35.81 -61.54 38.94
C LEU A 139 36.54 -61.72 37.60
N LYS A 140 37.80 -62.20 37.66
CA LYS A 140 38.59 -62.51 36.45
C LYS A 140 37.96 -63.63 35.63
N LEU A 141 37.42 -64.66 36.30
CA LEU A 141 36.69 -65.75 35.65
C LEU A 141 35.43 -65.23 34.94
N TYR A 142 34.64 -64.38 35.62
CA TYR A 142 33.45 -63.76 35.04
C TYR A 142 33.77 -62.97 33.76
N PHE A 143 34.81 -62.13 33.74
CA PHE A 143 35.19 -61.38 32.55
C PHE A 143 35.67 -62.25 31.38
N LYS A 144 36.21 -63.45 31.64
CA LYS A 144 36.57 -64.41 30.59
C LYS A 144 35.35 -65.16 30.03
N ILE A 145 34.36 -65.45 30.88
CA ILE A 145 33.14 -66.19 30.48
C ILE A 145 32.12 -65.26 29.82
N LYS A 146 31.95 -64.03 30.32
CA LYS A 146 30.94 -63.06 29.86
C LYS A 146 30.90 -62.85 28.33
N PRO A 147 32.03 -62.60 27.62
CA PRO A 147 32.00 -62.43 26.16
C PRO A 147 31.72 -63.74 25.39
N LEU A 148 31.90 -64.91 26.01
CA LEU A 148 31.54 -66.19 25.40
C LEU A 148 30.04 -66.48 25.47
N LEU A 149 29.29 -65.69 26.25
CA LEU A 149 27.84 -65.75 26.30
C LEU A 149 27.25 -64.95 25.13
N LYS A 150 26.78 -65.67 24.10
CA LYS A 150 26.11 -65.10 22.92
C LYS A 150 24.96 -64.12 23.25
N SER A 151 24.35 -64.24 24.42
CA SER A 151 23.25 -63.39 24.87
C SER A 151 23.64 -61.93 25.11
N ALA A 152 24.88 -61.64 25.53
CA ALA A 152 25.26 -60.28 25.91
C ALA A 152 25.50 -59.34 24.71
N GLU A 153 26.07 -59.87 23.62
CA GLU A 153 26.35 -59.09 22.41
C GLU A 153 25.09 -58.92 21.56
N THR A 154 24.29 -60.00 21.44
CA THR A 154 23.00 -59.98 20.73
C THR A 154 21.97 -59.05 21.36
N GLU A 155 21.95 -58.89 22.69
CA GLU A 155 21.04 -57.97 23.38
C GLU A 155 21.38 -56.49 23.08
N LYS A 156 22.68 -56.15 23.03
CA LYS A 156 23.12 -54.79 22.69
C LYS A 156 22.81 -54.44 21.23
N GLU A 157 23.05 -55.37 20.31
CA GLU A 157 22.70 -55.20 18.89
C GLU A 157 21.19 -55.08 18.69
N LEU A 158 20.39 -55.90 19.40
CA LEU A 158 18.94 -55.84 19.33
C LEU A 158 18.39 -54.51 19.87
N ALA A 159 18.96 -53.99 20.97
CA ALA A 159 18.58 -52.69 21.50
C ALA A 159 18.86 -51.55 20.52
N GLN A 160 20.06 -51.54 19.91
CA GLN A 160 20.43 -50.55 18.91
C GLN A 160 19.58 -50.65 17.64
N MET A 161 19.25 -51.87 17.21
CA MET A 161 18.40 -52.10 16.04
C MET A 161 16.97 -51.63 16.28
N LYS A 162 16.42 -51.84 17.48
CA LYS A 162 15.08 -51.34 17.87
C LYS A 162 15.02 -49.82 17.86
N GLU A 163 15.99 -49.15 18.46
CA GLU A 163 16.04 -47.67 18.46
C GLU A 163 16.11 -47.11 17.03
N ASN A 164 16.96 -47.69 16.19
CA ASN A 164 17.07 -47.29 14.78
C ASN A 164 15.77 -47.54 14.02
N TYR A 165 15.11 -48.68 14.26
CA TYR A 165 13.84 -49.02 13.62
C TYR A 165 12.74 -48.04 13.99
N ASP A 166 12.58 -47.73 15.28
CA ASP A 166 11.56 -46.81 15.76
C ASP A 166 11.78 -45.38 15.24
N LYS A 167 13.05 -44.95 15.19
CA LYS A 167 13.41 -43.66 14.60
C LYS A 167 13.08 -43.60 13.11
N MET A 168 13.51 -44.61 12.33
CA MET A 168 13.22 -44.66 10.89
C MET A 168 11.72 -44.72 10.60
N LYS A 169 10.95 -45.43 11.44
CA LYS A 169 9.49 -45.50 11.31
C LYS A 169 8.83 -44.14 11.57
N SER A 170 9.30 -43.40 12.58
CA SER A 170 8.81 -42.05 12.89
C SER A 170 9.16 -41.05 11.79
N ASP A 171 10.40 -41.10 11.29
CA ASP A 171 10.88 -40.23 10.21
C ASP A 171 10.10 -40.49 8.91
N LEU A 172 9.87 -41.76 8.57
CA LEU A 172 9.07 -42.15 7.40
C LEU A 172 7.63 -41.66 7.51
N ALA A 173 6.98 -41.81 8.66
CA ALA A 173 5.61 -41.33 8.87
C ALA A 173 5.53 -39.81 8.71
N THR A 174 6.49 -39.07 9.26
CA THR A 174 6.57 -37.61 9.13
C THR A 174 6.81 -37.18 7.68
N ALA A 175 7.68 -37.88 6.96
CA ALA A 175 7.97 -37.60 5.55
C ALA A 175 6.74 -37.85 4.65
N LEU A 176 6.00 -38.95 4.88
CA LEU A 176 4.78 -39.25 4.14
C LEU A 176 3.67 -38.21 4.39
N ALA A 177 3.51 -37.76 5.64
CA ALA A 177 2.57 -36.70 5.97
C ALA A 177 2.92 -35.38 5.26
N LYS A 178 4.20 -34.97 5.29
CA LYS A 178 4.68 -33.77 4.58
C LYS A 178 4.52 -33.89 3.07
N LYS A 179 4.81 -35.06 2.51
CA LYS A 179 4.64 -35.31 1.06
C LYS A 179 3.18 -35.09 0.65
N LYS A 180 2.23 -35.64 1.41
CA LYS A 180 0.80 -35.48 1.13
C LYS A 180 0.36 -34.01 1.18
N GLU A 181 0.79 -33.27 2.20
CA GLU A 181 0.48 -31.84 2.33
C GLU A 181 1.04 -31.01 1.16
N LEU A 182 2.26 -31.33 0.69
CA LEU A 182 2.87 -30.65 -0.45
C LEU A 182 2.19 -31.00 -1.77
N GLU A 183 1.76 -32.26 -1.96
CA GLU A 183 1.00 -32.68 -3.14
C GLU A 183 -0.36 -31.96 -3.21
N GLU A 184 -1.08 -31.81 -2.09
CA GLU A 184 -2.34 -31.06 -2.02
C GLU A 184 -2.13 -29.57 -2.37
N LYS A 185 -1.09 -28.93 -1.82
CA LYS A 185 -0.73 -27.54 -2.15
C LYS A 185 -0.37 -27.37 -3.63
N MET A 186 0.34 -28.34 -4.22
CA MET A 186 0.74 -28.29 -5.62
C MET A 186 -0.47 -28.35 -6.56
N VAL A 187 -1.50 -29.14 -6.22
CA VAL A 187 -2.75 -29.18 -6.99
C VAL A 187 -3.48 -27.83 -6.93
N SER A 188 -3.58 -27.22 -5.75
CA SER A 188 -4.20 -25.88 -5.60
C SER A 188 -3.50 -24.82 -6.44
N LEU A 189 -2.16 -24.77 -6.39
CA LEU A 189 -1.37 -23.80 -7.15
C LEU A 189 -1.47 -24.02 -8.67
N LEU A 190 -1.55 -25.27 -9.12
CA LEU A 190 -1.76 -25.56 -10.54
C LEU A 190 -3.14 -25.10 -11.02
N GLN A 191 -4.16 -25.24 -10.19
CA GLN A 191 -5.51 -24.77 -10.50
C GLN A 191 -5.56 -23.23 -10.56
N GLU A 192 -5.03 -22.54 -9.54
CA GLU A 192 -4.93 -21.07 -9.54
C GLU A 192 -4.15 -20.53 -10.74
N LYS A 193 -3.04 -21.19 -11.12
CA LYS A 193 -2.27 -20.83 -12.31
C LYS A 193 -3.13 -20.94 -13.57
N ASN A 194 -3.88 -22.02 -13.74
CA ASN A 194 -4.72 -22.21 -14.92
C ASN A 194 -5.87 -21.18 -14.97
N ASP A 195 -6.49 -20.89 -13.83
CA ASP A 195 -7.55 -19.89 -13.73
C ASP A 195 -7.03 -18.48 -14.09
N LEU A 196 -5.86 -18.10 -13.55
CA LEU A 196 -5.20 -16.84 -13.91
C LEU A 196 -4.82 -16.80 -15.40
N GLN A 197 -4.35 -17.91 -15.97
CA GLN A 197 -4.00 -17.98 -17.38
C GLN A 197 -5.22 -17.79 -18.29
N LEU A 198 -6.38 -18.36 -17.91
CA LEU A 198 -7.64 -18.12 -18.60
C LEU A 198 -8.10 -16.67 -18.46
N GLN A 199 -7.97 -16.08 -17.26
CA GLN A 199 -8.32 -14.68 -17.03
C GLN A 199 -7.45 -13.74 -17.87
N VAL A 200 -6.15 -13.99 -17.94
CA VAL A 200 -5.23 -13.21 -18.78
C VAL A 200 -5.61 -13.30 -20.25
N ALA A 201 -5.95 -14.49 -20.76
CA ALA A 201 -6.39 -14.63 -22.15
C ALA A 201 -7.67 -13.81 -22.44
N ALA A 202 -8.64 -13.85 -21.54
CA ALA A 202 -9.87 -13.07 -21.67
C ALA A 202 -9.62 -11.54 -21.61
N GLU A 203 -8.73 -11.08 -20.73
CA GLU A 203 -8.37 -9.66 -20.66
C GLU A 203 -7.60 -9.19 -21.90
N VAL A 204 -6.80 -10.05 -22.53
CA VAL A 204 -6.12 -9.74 -23.80
C VAL A 204 -7.12 -9.57 -24.94
N GLU A 205 -8.13 -10.43 -25.04
CA GLU A 205 -9.22 -10.27 -26.02
C GLU A 205 -10.02 -8.99 -25.77
N ASN A 206 -10.40 -8.71 -24.51
CA ASN A 206 -11.09 -7.47 -24.14
C ASN A 206 -10.28 -6.21 -24.48
N LEU A 207 -8.95 -6.26 -24.28
CA LEU A 207 -8.05 -5.17 -24.62
C LEU A 207 -8.01 -4.95 -26.14
N SER A 208 -7.88 -6.03 -26.91
CA SER A 208 -7.93 -5.98 -28.38
C SER A 208 -9.23 -5.31 -28.88
N ASP A 209 -10.38 -5.70 -28.33
CA ASP A 209 -11.68 -5.10 -28.67
C ASP A 209 -11.78 -3.62 -28.27
N ALA A 210 -11.11 -3.22 -27.18
CA ALA A 210 -11.03 -1.82 -26.76
C ALA A 210 -10.11 -1.00 -27.67
N GLU A 211 -8.99 -1.58 -28.10
CA GLU A 211 -8.04 -0.97 -29.03
C GLU A 211 -8.67 -0.73 -30.40
N GLU A 212 -9.40 -1.71 -30.95
CA GLU A 212 -10.08 -1.56 -32.24
C GLU A 212 -11.14 -0.44 -32.18
N ARG A 213 -11.91 -0.37 -31.09
CA ARG A 213 -12.86 0.73 -30.87
C ARG A 213 -12.17 2.08 -30.77
N CYS A 214 -11.04 2.16 -30.07
CA CYS A 214 -10.26 3.40 -29.98
C CYS A 214 -9.73 3.83 -31.35
N GLU A 215 -9.23 2.90 -32.16
CA GLU A 215 -8.74 3.19 -33.50
C GLU A 215 -9.88 3.68 -34.41
N GLY A 216 -11.06 3.08 -34.32
CA GLY A 216 -12.27 3.54 -35.01
C GLY A 216 -12.65 4.97 -34.63
N LEU A 217 -12.62 5.31 -33.34
CA LEU A 217 -12.87 6.66 -32.85
C LEU A 217 -11.82 7.67 -33.33
N ILE A 218 -10.55 7.29 -33.37
CA ILE A 218 -9.46 8.13 -33.88
C ILE A 218 -9.70 8.45 -35.38
N LYS A 219 -10.04 7.45 -36.20
CA LYS A 219 -10.37 7.66 -37.62
C LYS A 219 -11.56 8.61 -37.80
N SER A 220 -12.62 8.42 -37.03
CA SER A 220 -13.80 9.30 -37.06
C SER A 220 -13.46 10.73 -36.62
N LYS A 221 -12.66 10.90 -35.57
CA LYS A 221 -12.18 12.21 -35.11
C LYS A 221 -11.43 12.96 -36.20
N ILE A 222 -10.48 12.30 -36.88
CA ILE A 222 -9.72 12.93 -37.98
C ILE A 222 -10.66 13.41 -39.09
N GLN A 223 -11.67 12.60 -39.47
CA GLN A 223 -12.65 13.00 -40.49
C GLN A 223 -13.50 14.19 -40.05
N LEU A 224 -13.90 14.24 -38.78
CA LEU A 224 -14.68 15.35 -38.23
C LEU A 224 -13.85 16.63 -38.10
N GLU A 225 -12.59 16.53 -37.70
CA GLU A 225 -11.66 17.68 -37.66
C GLU A 225 -11.41 18.25 -39.06
N ALA A 226 -11.28 17.40 -40.09
CA ALA A 226 -11.17 17.84 -41.48
C ALA A 226 -12.43 18.58 -41.95
N LYS A 227 -13.63 18.03 -41.67
CA LYS A 227 -14.91 18.69 -42.00
C LYS A 227 -15.07 20.00 -41.27
N LEU A 228 -14.73 20.05 -39.98
CA LEU A 228 -14.77 21.27 -39.19
C LEU A 228 -13.91 22.36 -39.83
N LYS A 229 -12.68 22.01 -40.24
CA LYS A 229 -11.76 22.95 -40.90
C LYS A 229 -12.34 23.50 -42.20
N GLU A 230 -12.81 22.63 -43.09
CA GLU A 230 -13.47 23.03 -44.36
C GLU A 230 -14.68 23.95 -44.12
N THR A 231 -15.54 23.62 -43.15
CA THR A 231 -16.70 24.47 -42.81
C THR A 231 -16.33 25.80 -42.18
N THR A 232 -15.18 25.88 -41.49
CA THR A 232 -14.68 27.11 -40.88
C THR A 232 -14.10 28.03 -41.95
N GLU A 233 -13.27 27.51 -42.85
CA GLU A 233 -12.72 28.28 -43.98
C GLU A 233 -13.85 28.85 -44.86
N ARG A 234 -14.88 28.05 -45.17
CA ARG A 234 -16.04 28.54 -45.93
C ARG A 234 -16.86 29.61 -45.18
N LEU A 235 -16.92 29.52 -43.86
CA LEU A 235 -17.61 30.53 -43.05
C LEU A 235 -16.85 31.87 -43.08
N GLU A 236 -15.52 31.81 -42.98
CA GLU A 236 -14.64 32.99 -43.07
C GLU A 236 -14.79 33.69 -44.44
N ASP A 237 -14.83 32.94 -45.55
CA ASP A 237 -15.06 33.49 -46.89
C ASP A 237 -16.42 34.20 -47.00
N GLU A 238 -17.49 33.61 -46.47
CA GLU A 238 -18.83 34.22 -46.49
C GLU A 238 -18.92 35.46 -45.58
N GLU A 239 -18.20 35.47 -44.44
CA GLU A 239 -18.09 36.64 -43.57
C GLU A 239 -17.36 37.80 -44.28
N GLU A 240 -16.31 37.51 -45.04
CA GLU A 240 -15.61 38.51 -45.87
C GLU A 240 -16.53 39.08 -46.95
N ILE A 241 -17.24 38.23 -47.70
CA ILE A 241 -18.21 38.65 -48.72
C ILE A 241 -19.32 39.50 -48.11
N ASN A 242 -19.84 39.11 -46.94
CA ASN A 242 -20.89 39.87 -46.24
C ASN A 242 -20.38 41.25 -45.79
N ALA A 243 -19.15 41.34 -45.29
CA ALA A 243 -18.52 42.61 -44.96
C ALA A 243 -18.36 43.50 -46.21
N GLU A 244 -17.93 42.94 -47.34
CA GLU A 244 -17.85 43.67 -48.61
C GLU A 244 -19.21 44.17 -49.10
N LEU A 245 -20.23 43.31 -49.08
CA LEU A 245 -21.59 43.65 -49.48
C LEU A 245 -22.16 44.75 -48.58
N THR A 246 -21.91 44.67 -47.28
CA THR A 246 -22.32 45.69 -46.32
C THR A 246 -21.63 47.03 -46.62
N ALA A 247 -20.34 47.02 -46.98
CA ALA A 247 -19.61 48.22 -47.39
C ALA A 247 -20.12 48.81 -48.71
N LYS A 248 -20.39 47.97 -49.73
CA LYS A 248 -20.97 48.39 -51.02
C LYS A 248 -22.37 48.96 -50.84
N LYS A 249 -23.21 48.31 -50.02
CA LYS A 249 -24.54 48.79 -49.67
C LYS A 249 -24.48 50.19 -49.07
N ARG A 250 -23.57 50.43 -48.12
CA ARG A 250 -23.42 51.75 -47.49
C ARG A 250 -23.04 52.84 -48.50
N LYS A 251 -22.12 52.56 -49.43
CA LYS A 251 -21.77 53.50 -50.51
C LYS A 251 -22.96 53.81 -51.43
N LEU A 252 -23.72 52.81 -51.83
CA LEU A 252 -24.92 53.00 -52.67
C LEU A 252 -26.02 53.77 -51.93
N GLU A 253 -26.18 53.52 -50.62
CA GLU A 253 -27.09 54.29 -49.76
C GLU A 253 -26.66 55.75 -49.67
N ASP A 254 -25.36 56.01 -49.50
CA ASP A 254 -24.78 57.37 -49.50
C ASP A 254 -25.01 58.06 -50.86
N GLU A 255 -24.68 57.41 -51.99
CA GLU A 255 -24.91 57.93 -53.36
C GLU A 255 -26.39 58.20 -53.64
N CYS A 256 -27.29 57.29 -53.25
CA CYS A 256 -28.74 57.50 -53.37
C CYS A 256 -29.23 58.69 -52.53
N SER A 257 -28.63 58.91 -51.36
CA SER A 257 -28.98 60.05 -50.51
C SER A 257 -28.50 61.38 -51.12
N GLU A 258 -27.32 61.41 -51.74
CA GLU A 258 -26.81 62.57 -52.47
C GLU A 258 -27.67 62.89 -53.70
N LEU A 259 -27.96 61.89 -54.55
CA LEU A 259 -28.81 62.08 -55.73
C LEU A 259 -30.21 62.58 -55.36
N LYS A 260 -30.80 62.08 -54.26
CA LYS A 260 -32.09 62.61 -53.77
C LYS A 260 -31.99 64.08 -53.41
N LYS A 261 -30.91 64.48 -52.74
CA LYS A 261 -30.69 65.88 -52.37
C LYS A 261 -30.49 66.77 -53.60
N ASP A 262 -29.72 66.31 -54.58
CA ASP A 262 -29.53 67.01 -55.85
C ASP A 262 -30.85 67.17 -56.62
N ILE A 263 -31.71 66.14 -56.62
CA ILE A 263 -33.06 66.22 -57.19
C ILE A 263 -33.89 67.28 -56.46
N ASP A 264 -33.93 67.26 -55.13
CA ASP A 264 -34.67 68.24 -54.32
C ASP A 264 -34.18 69.69 -54.60
N ASP A 265 -32.86 69.90 -54.71
CA ASP A 265 -32.26 71.20 -55.03
C ASP A 265 -32.58 71.67 -56.47
N LEU A 266 -32.58 70.74 -57.44
CA LEU A 266 -32.97 71.00 -58.82
C LEU A 266 -34.47 71.32 -58.95
N GLU A 267 -35.33 70.63 -58.22
CA GLU A 267 -36.77 70.93 -58.16
C GLU A 267 -37.03 72.33 -57.58
N LEU A 268 -36.30 72.72 -56.52
CA LEU A 268 -36.37 74.07 -55.95
C LEU A 268 -35.91 75.15 -56.94
N THR A 269 -34.82 74.92 -57.67
CA THR A 269 -34.34 75.86 -58.70
C THR A 269 -35.28 75.94 -59.89
N LEU A 270 -35.85 74.82 -60.34
CA LEU A 270 -36.83 74.78 -61.43
C LEU A 270 -38.10 75.54 -61.04
N ALA A 271 -38.64 75.31 -59.84
CA ALA A 271 -39.78 76.07 -59.31
C ALA A 271 -39.49 77.59 -59.20
N LYS A 272 -38.24 77.97 -58.90
CA LYS A 272 -37.81 79.37 -58.86
C LYS A 272 -37.76 79.98 -60.27
N VAL A 273 -37.16 79.28 -61.24
CA VAL A 273 -37.10 79.71 -62.65
C VAL A 273 -38.49 79.79 -63.27
N GLU A 274 -39.40 78.84 -62.97
CA GLU A 274 -40.79 78.91 -63.42
C GLU A 274 -41.51 80.14 -62.85
N LYS A 275 -41.31 80.48 -61.57
CA LYS A 275 -41.82 81.72 -60.99
C LYS A 275 -41.26 82.97 -61.69
N GLU A 276 -39.96 82.99 -61.98
CA GLU A 276 -39.33 84.11 -62.71
C GLU A 276 -39.87 84.23 -64.14
N LYS A 277 -40.04 83.10 -64.85
CA LYS A 277 -40.64 83.04 -66.19
C LYS A 277 -42.09 83.57 -66.17
N HIS A 278 -42.90 83.10 -65.23
CA HIS A 278 -44.28 83.57 -65.08
C HIS A 278 -44.37 85.07 -64.78
N ALA A 279 -43.39 85.62 -64.06
CA ALA A 279 -43.26 87.05 -63.82
C ALA A 279 -42.83 87.84 -65.06
N THR A 280 -42.10 87.22 -66.00
CA THR A 280 -41.72 87.84 -67.29
C THR A 280 -42.77 87.72 -68.38
N GLU A 281 -43.53 86.62 -68.44
CA GLU A 281 -44.63 86.44 -69.41
C GLU A 281 -45.83 87.37 -69.13
N ASN A 282 -46.04 87.77 -67.87
CA ASN A 282 -47.07 88.75 -67.50
C ASN A 282 -46.63 90.23 -67.69
N LYS A 283 -45.44 90.49 -68.25
CA LYS A 283 -44.93 91.83 -68.57
C LYS A 283 -44.88 92.13 -70.08
N VAL A 284 -45.43 91.24 -70.91
CA VAL A 284 -45.63 91.42 -72.37
C VAL A 284 -47.13 91.48 -72.63
#